data_AF-A0A101H612-F1
#
_entry.id   AF-A0A101H612-F1
#
_cell.length_a   1.000
_cell.length_b   1.000
_cell.length_c   1.000
_cell.angle_alpha   90.00
_cell.angle_beta   90.00
_cell.angle_gamma   90.00
#
_symmetry.space_group_name_H-M   'P 1'
#
loop_
_entity.id
_entity.type
_entity.pdbx_description
1 polymer ?
#
loop_
_entity_poly.entity_id
_entity_poly.type
_entity_poly.pdbx_seq_one_letter_code
_entity_poly.pdbx_strand_id
1 'polypeptide(L)' 'MNFKKSDLIIIAGSIIVILVNIYNIATGVSGTGFYISVFAIVVFFIFLINTVYRVTRLA' A
#
# COMPACT_ATOMS: atom_id res chain seq x y z
N MET A 1 8.60 9.94 -18.23
CA MET A 1 7.79 9.01 -17.39
C MET A 1 7.25 7.83 -18.20
N ASN A 2 8.01 6.73 -18.29
CA ASN A 2 7.52 5.47 -18.87
C ASN A 2 6.86 4.62 -17.76
N PHE A 3 5.59 4.87 -17.48
CA PHE A 3 4.81 4.01 -16.56
C PHE A 3 4.55 2.67 -17.23
N LYS A 4 5.09 1.57 -16.69
CA LYS A 4 4.65 0.24 -17.13
C LYS A 4 3.27 -0.04 -16.55
N LYS A 5 2.41 -0.73 -17.31
CA LYS A 5 1.09 -1.16 -16.82
C LYS A 5 1.18 -1.93 -15.49
N SER A 6 2.26 -2.68 -15.29
CA SER A 6 2.58 -3.36 -14.03
C SER A 6 2.76 -2.41 -12.85
N ASP A 7 3.38 -1.24 -13.04
CA ASP A 7 3.62 -0.27 -11.96
C ASP A 7 2.30 0.36 -11.50
N LEU A 8 1.42 0.66 -12.45
CA LEU A 8 0.05 1.15 -12.18
C LEU A 8 -0.77 0.15 -11.37
N ILE A 9 -0.69 -1.15 -11.70
CA ILE A 9 -1.38 -2.21 -10.96
C ILE A 9 -0.84 -2.29 -9.52
N ILE A 10 0.48 -2.22 -9.34
CA ILE A 10 1.09 -2.27 -8.00
C ILE A 10 0.67 -1.05 -7.17
N ILE A 11 0.67 0.14 -7.76
CA ILE A 11 0.24 1.36 -7.09
C ILE A 11 -1.24 1.26 -6.67
N ALA A 12 -2.12 0.92 -7.61
CA ALA A 12 -3.55 0.79 -7.33
C ALA A 12 -3.83 -0.30 -6.28
N GLY A 13 -3.20 -1.47 -6.40
CA GLY A 13 -3.35 -2.56 -5.45
C GLY A 13 -2.87 -2.18 -4.05
N SER A 14 -1.73 -1.49 -3.94
CA SER A 14 -1.19 -1.03 -2.65
C SER A 14 -2.14 -0.02 -1.99
N ILE A 15 -2.71 0.91 -2.75
CA ILE A 15 -3.68 1.89 -2.25
C ILE A 15 -4.93 1.18 -1.71
N ILE A 16 -5.47 0.21 -2.45
CA ILE A 16 -6.66 -0.55 -2.01
C ILE A 16 -6.40 -1.27 -0.69
N VAL A 17 -5.26 -1.96 -0.56
CA VAL A 17 -4.93 -2.69 0.67
C VAL A 17 -4.76 -1.75 1.86
N ILE A 18 -4.12 -0.59 1.65
CA ILE A 18 -3.98 0.43 2.70
C ILE A 18 -5.36 0.91 3.16
N LEU A 19 -6.26 1.25 2.22
CA LEU A 19 -7.61 1.73 2.55
C LEU A 19 -8.42 0.68 3.31
N VAL A 20 -8.37 -0.58 2.90
CA VAL A 20 -9.07 -1.69 3.59
C VAL A 20 -8.57 -1.85 5.02
N ASN A 21 -7.26 -1.76 5.27
CA ASN A 21 -6.72 -1.91 6.61
C ASN A 21 -7.01 -0.69 7.50
N ILE A 22 -7.02 0.52 6.93
CA ILE A 22 -7.49 1.72 7.64
C ILE A 22 -8.97 1.56 8.03
N TYR A 23 -9.80 1.07 7.11
CA TYR A 23 -11.20 0.78 7.40
C TYR A 23 -11.35 -0.25 8.53
N ASN A 24 -10.62 -1.36 8.48
CA ASN A 24 -10.63 -2.36 9.56
C ASN A 24 -10.32 -1.73 10.92
N ILE A 25 -9.28 -0.91 11.00
CA ILE A 25 -8.92 -0.18 12.23
C ILE A 25 -10.07 0.76 12.64
N ALA A 26 -10.63 1.52 11.69
CA ALA A 26 -11.72 2.47 11.95
C ALA A 26 -13.01 1.78 12.42
N THR A 27 -13.28 0.54 11.99
CA THR A 27 -14.42 -0.28 12.44
C THR A 27 -14.23 -0.89 13.83
N GLY A 28 -13.11 -0.62 14.50
CA GLY A 28 -12.87 -1.05 15.88
C GLY A 28 -12.20 -2.41 16.01
N VAL A 29 -11.49 -2.89 14.98
CA VAL A 29 -10.63 -4.07 15.10
C VAL A 29 -9.61 -3.85 16.22
N SER A 30 -9.54 -4.79 17.16
CA SER A 30 -8.68 -4.71 18.35
C SER A 30 -7.75 -5.92 18.49
N GLY A 31 -6.81 -5.85 19.42
CA GLY A 31 -5.83 -6.91 19.68
C GLY A 31 -5.00 -7.25 18.43
N THR A 32 -4.85 -8.54 18.14
CA THR A 32 -4.03 -9.04 17.03
C THR A 32 -4.44 -8.48 15.67
N GLY A 33 -5.75 -8.28 15.43
CA GLY A 33 -6.23 -7.73 14.15
C GLY A 33 -5.74 -6.30 13.90
N PHE A 34 -5.61 -5.49 14.96
CA PHE A 34 -5.10 -4.13 14.85
C PHE A 34 -3.64 -4.13 14.40
N TYR A 35 -2.80 -4.95 15.06
CA TYR A 35 -1.39 -5.05 14.73
C TYR A 35 -1.15 -5.57 13.31
N ILE A 36 -1.96 -6.55 12.86
CA ILE A 36 -1.89 -7.04 11.48
C ILE A 36 -2.25 -5.93 10.48
N SER A 37 -3.31 -5.16 10.75
CA SER A 37 -3.70 -4.07 9.85
C SER A 37 -2.66 -2.96 9.80
N VAL A 38 -2.08 -2.57 10.93
CA VAL A 38 -0.98 -1.59 10.95
C VAL A 38 0.23 -2.13 10.19
N PHE A 39 0.62 -3.38 10.43
CA PHE A 39 1.73 -4.02 9.73
C PHE A 39 1.52 -4.05 8.21
N ALA A 40 0.32 -4.43 7.76
CA ALA A 40 -0.04 -4.43 6.35
C ALA A 40 0.07 -3.03 5.75
N ILE A 41 -0.44 -1.99 6.43
CA ILE A 41 -0.31 -0.60 5.96
C ILE A 41 1.16 -0.24 5.73
N VAL A 42 2.03 -0.51 6.71
CA VAL A 42 3.47 -0.18 6.63
C VAL A 42 4.14 -0.90 5.46
N VAL A 43 3.91 -2.20 5.31
CA VAL A 43 4.50 -3.00 4.23
C VAL A 43 4.08 -2.48 2.86
N PHE A 44 2.78 -2.25 2.65
CA PHE A 44 2.27 -1.76 1.37
C PHE A 44 2.71 -0.31 1.09
N PHE A 45 2.92 0.51 2.13
CA PHE A 45 3.52 1.84 1.96
C PHE A 45 4.95 1.76 1.43
N ILE A 46 5.77 0.83 1.95
CA ILE A 46 7.14 0.62 1.47
C ILE A 46 7.13 0.16 0.01
N PHE A 47 6.24 -0.78 -0.36
CA PHE A 47 6.07 -1.21 -1.75
C PHE A 47 5.64 -0.06 -2.68
N LEU A 48 4.71 0.77 -2.22
CA LEU A 48 4.25 1.95 -2.95
C LEU A 48 5.40 2.92 -3.19
N ILE A 49 6.13 3.32 -2.14
CA ILE A 49 7.26 4.25 -2.23
C ILE A 49 8.35 3.70 -3.16
N ASN A 50 8.72 2.42 -3.01
CA ASN A 50 9.71 1.79 -3.89
C ASN A 50 9.28 1.78 -5.36
N THR A 51 7.99 1.51 -5.61
CA THR A 51 7.45 1.51 -6.97
C THR A 51 7.43 2.93 -7.55
N VAL A 52 6.97 3.92 -6.78
CA VAL A 52 6.96 5.32 -7.19
C VAL A 52 8.39 5.81 -7.46
N TYR A 53 9.34 5.53 -6.57
CA TYR A 53 10.74 5.90 -6.73
C TYR A 53 11.37 5.25 -7.96
N ARG A 54 11.10 3.96 -8.19
CA ARG A 54 11.55 3.27 -9.41
C ARG A 54 11.01 3.96 -10.66
N VAL A 55 9.72 4.29 -10.69
CA VAL A 55 9.07 4.92 -11.83
C VAL A 55 9.59 6.34 -12.07
N THR A 56 9.80 7.14 -11.02
CA THR A 56 10.30 8.52 -11.15
C THR A 56 11.78 8.57 -11.51
N ARG A 57 12.59 7.60 -11.08
CA ARG A 57 14.02 7.52 -11.45
C ARG A 57 14.26 6.99 -12.87
N LEU A 58 13.30 6.23 -13.42
CA LEU A 58 13.30 5.75 -14.81
C LEU A 58 12.62 6.74 -15.79
N ALA A 59 12.18 7.91 -15.30
CA ALA A 59 11.41 8.89 -16.06
C ALA A 59 12.27 9.98 -16.68
#